data_AF-A0A930UX27-F1
#
_entry.id   AF-A0A930UX27-F1
#
_cell.length_a   1.000
_cell.length_b   1.000
_cell.length_c   1.000
_cell.angle_alpha   90.00
_cell.angle_beta   90.00
_cell.angle_gamma   90.00
#
_symmetry.space_group_name_H-M   'P 1'
#
loop_
_entity.id
_entity.type
_entity.pdbx_description
1 polymer ?
#
loop_
_entity_poly.entity_id
_entity_poly.type
_entity_poly.pdbx_seq_one_letter_code
_entity_poly.pdbx_strand_id
1 'polypeptide(L)' 'MSDDGTHVTGTAEPGSTVTVKDENGKEIGTATAGDNGKFDVTINPPKPMVRN' A
#
# COMPACT_ATOMS: atom_id res chain seq x y z
N MET A 1 -7.64 18.63 0.91
CA MET A 1 -7.68 17.67 -0.21
C MET A 1 -6.26 17.18 -0.38
N SER A 2 -5.91 16.09 0.30
CA SER A 2 -4.66 15.37 0.07
C SER A 2 -5.06 13.90 0.10
N ASP A 3 -5.59 13.47 -1.04
CA ASP A 3 -6.04 12.11 -1.32
C ASP A 3 -4.84 11.29 -1.85
N ASP A 4 -3.70 11.35 -1.14
CA ASP A 4 -2.47 10.64 -1.53
C ASP A 4 -2.19 9.43 -0.61
N GLY A 5 -3.13 9.10 0.29
CA GLY A 5 -2.99 7.98 1.23
C GLY A 5 -3.29 6.59 0.63
N THR A 6 -3.50 6.49 -0.68
CA THR A 6 -4.07 5.31 -1.35
C THR A 6 -3.03 4.49 -2.10
N HIS A 7 -1.81 5.03 -2.30
CA HIS A 7 -0.72 4.36 -3.01
C HIS A 7 0.52 4.26 -2.12
N VAL A 8 0.98 3.04 -1.88
CA VAL A 8 2.24 2.79 -1.17
C VAL A 8 3.27 2.35 -2.19
N THR A 9 4.19 3.24 -2.52
CA THR A 9 5.35 2.94 -3.36
C THR A 9 6.58 2.75 -2.50
N GLY A 10 7.40 1.76 -2.81
CA GLY A 10 8.65 1.54 -2.10
C GLY A 10 9.61 0.63 -2.85
N THR A 11 10.69 0.28 -2.17
CA THR A 11 11.66 -0.71 -2.63
C THR A 11 11.79 -1.84 -1.61
N ALA A 12 11.73 -3.07 -2.10
CA ALA A 12 11.96 -4.30 -1.36
C ALA A 12 12.84 -5.24 -2.18
N GLU A 13 13.21 -6.38 -1.61
CA GLU A 13 13.98 -7.38 -2.34
C GLU A 13 13.20 -7.90 -3.56
N PRO A 14 13.81 -7.99 -4.76
CA PRO A 14 13.15 -8.48 -5.96
C PRO A 14 12.53 -9.87 -5.74
N GLY A 15 11.25 -10.03 -6.08
CA GLY A 15 10.51 -11.27 -5.86
C GLY A 15 9.97 -11.47 -4.44
N SER A 16 10.25 -10.56 -3.50
CA SER A 16 9.64 -10.61 -2.16
C SER A 16 8.21 -10.10 -2.17
N THR A 17 7.40 -10.65 -1.26
CA THR A 17 6.01 -10.21 -1.05
C THR A 17 5.96 -9.13 0.02
N VAL A 18 5.40 -7.98 -0.33
CA VAL A 18 5.17 -6.85 0.57
C VAL A 18 3.72 -6.86 1.03
N THR A 19 3.54 -6.84 2.33
CA THR A 19 2.22 -6.78 2.97
C THR A 19 2.06 -5.43 3.67
N VAL A 20 1.06 -4.67 3.26
CA VAL A 20 0.72 -3.38 3.88
C VAL A 20 -0.39 -3.61 4.89
N LYS A 21 -0.14 -3.17 6.13
CA LYS A 21 -1.07 -3.25 7.25
C LYS A 21 -1.45 -1.85 7.73
N ASP A 22 -2.70 -1.71 8.12
CA ASP A 22 -3.25 -0.49 8.71
C ASP A 22 -2.75 -0.29 10.15
N GLU A 23 -3.06 0.86 10.77
CA GLU A 23 -2.79 1.13 12.20
C GLU A 23 -3.37 0.08 13.14
N ASN A 24 -4.44 -0.61 12.72
CA ASN A 24 -5.07 -1.71 13.43
C ASN A 24 -4.38 -3.08 13.20
N GLY A 25 -3.30 -3.14 12.42
CA GLY A 25 -2.62 -4.38 12.02
C GLY A 25 -3.37 -5.20 10.96
N LYS A 26 -4.46 -4.66 10.41
CA LYS A 26 -5.25 -5.29 9.34
C LYS A 26 -4.53 -5.17 8.01
N GLU A 27 -4.43 -6.27 7.27
CA GLU A 27 -3.92 -6.25 5.89
C GLU A 27 -4.89 -5.49 4.98
N ILE A 28 -4.36 -4.45 4.34
CA ILE A 28 -5.10 -3.52 3.47
C ILE A 28 -4.54 -3.48 2.05
N GLY A 29 -3.43 -4.17 1.80
CA GLY A 29 -2.89 -4.38 0.47
C GLY A 29 -1.70 -5.33 0.49
N THR A 30 -1.46 -5.98 -0.64
CA THR A 30 -0.30 -6.83 -0.88
C THR A 30 0.23 -6.55 -2.28
N ALA A 31 1.55 -6.55 -2.44
CA ALA A 31 2.19 -6.51 -3.76
C ALA A 31 3.49 -7.31 -3.74
N THR A 32 3.88 -7.80 -4.90
CA THR A 32 5.19 -8.41 -5.09
C THR A 32 6.15 -7.37 -5.63
N ALA A 33 7.35 -7.30 -5.09
CA ALA A 33 8.40 -6.46 -5.62
C ALA A 33 8.87 -6.99 -6.98
N GLY A 34 8.90 -6.12 -7.99
CA GLY A 34 9.37 -6.48 -9.32
C GLY A 34 10.88 -6.77 -9.35
N ASP A 35 11.41 -7.16 -10.51
CA ASP A 35 12.84 -7.48 -10.71
C ASP A 35 13.80 -6.34 -10.35
N ASN A 36 13.32 -5.11 -10.36
CA ASN A 36 14.04 -3.90 -9.96
C ASN A 36 13.91 -3.56 -8.46
N GLY A 37 13.27 -4.45 -7.69
CA GLY A 37 12.96 -4.25 -6.28
C GLY A 37 11.88 -3.20 -6.02
N LYS A 38 11.28 -2.58 -7.05
CA LYS A 38 10.22 -1.58 -6.86
C LYS A 38 8.87 -2.28 -6.73
N PHE A 39 8.05 -1.76 -5.81
CA PHE A 39 6.66 -2.17 -5.68
C PHE A 39 5.75 -0.95 -5.60
N ASP A 40 4.54 -1.12 -6.14
CA ASP A 40 3.40 -0.22 -6.01
C ASP A 40 2.25 -1.05 -5.44
N VAL A 41 1.76 -0.66 -4.26
CA VAL A 41 0.57 -1.25 -3.65
C VAL A 41 -0.54 -0.21 -3.70
N THR A 42 -1.59 -0.50 -4.45
CA THR A 42 -2.83 0.27 -4.41
C THR A 42 -3.70 -0.25 -3.25
N ILE A 43 -3.96 0.60 -2.26
CA ILE A 43 -4.74 0.28 -1.07
C ILE A 43 -6.22 0.59 -1.36
N ASN A 44 -7.07 -0.44 -1.41
CA ASN A 44 -8.53 -0.27 -1.48
C ASN A 44 -9.18 -0.70 -0.16
N PRO A 45 -10.19 0.02 0.35
CA PRO A 45 -10.90 1.14 -0.28
C PRO A 45 -10.25 2.51 0.00
N PRO A 46 -10.49 3.53 -0.85
CA PRO A 46 -10.23 4.91 -0.47
C PRO A 46 -11.02 5.18 0.81
N LYS A 47 -10.33 5.59 1.89
CA LYS A 47 -10.98 5.92 3.15
C LYS A 47 -12.08 6.93 2.84
N PRO A 48 -13.38 6.65 3.11
CA PRO A 48 -14.38 7.68 2.94
C PRO A 48 -13.98 8.78 3.93
N MET A 49 -13.64 9.93 3.38
CA MET A 49 -13.45 11.17 4.11
C MET A 49 -14.75 11.47 4.88
N VAL A 50 -14.85 10.97 6.12
CA VAL A 50 -15.93 11.28 7.04
C VAL A 50 -15.73 12.73 7.48
N ARG A 51 -16.54 13.62 6.92
CA ARG A 51 -16.60 15.03 7.28
C ARG A 51 -17.53 15.12 8.49
N ASN A 52 -16.95 15.29 9.67
CA ASN A 52 -17.67 15.53 10.92
C ASN A 52 -17.75 17.03 11.21
#